data_AF-A0A5B0FFX8-F1
#
_entry.id   AF-A0A5B0FFX8-F1
#
_cell.length_a   1.000
_cell.length_b   1.000
_cell.length_c   1.000
_cell.angle_alpha   90.00
_cell.angle_beta   90.00
_cell.angle_gamma   90.00
#
_symmetry.space_group_name_H-M   'P 1'
#
loop_
_entity.id
_entity.type
_entity.pdbx_description
1 polymer ?
#
loop_
_entity_poly.entity_id
_entity_poly.type
_entity_poly.pdbx_seq_one_letter_code
_entity_poly.pdbx_strand_id
1 'polypeptide(L)'
;MEHFKKELFFQEHNAHISCQPISNSEMLFLNGFLEQRYGINNSINGNFFKVLLKKLSYKKEYDGVDTSLEIEAVFQDLALQNDSEVFVIWNYPGDMDKFDLSYLLKYWEDIWFSVSDEAIGIFFPVMDRIIVVTHYNVIYY
;
A
#
# COMPACT_ATOMS: atom_id res chain seq x y z
N MET A 1 -10.37 1.05 2.36
CA MET A 1 -10.21 0.50 3.74
C MET A 1 -11.56 0.10 4.35
N GLU A 2 -11.62 -1.08 4.98
CA GLU A 2 -12.82 -1.62 5.62
C GLU A 2 -13.29 -0.82 6.86
N HIS A 3 -14.61 -0.87 7.12
CA HIS A 3 -15.24 -0.07 8.19
C HIS A 3 -14.71 -0.40 9.59
N PHE A 4 -14.52 -1.69 9.91
CA PHE A 4 -14.13 -2.11 11.26
C PHE A 4 -12.75 -1.56 11.67
N LYS A 5 -11.81 -1.42 10.73
CA LYS A 5 -10.47 -0.86 10.99
C LYS A 5 -10.57 0.59 11.45
N LYS A 6 -11.46 1.36 10.80
CA LYS A 6 -11.73 2.75 11.16
C LYS A 6 -12.37 2.86 12.55
N GLU A 7 -13.27 1.94 12.89
CA GLU A 7 -13.90 1.89 14.22
C GLU A 7 -12.90 1.52 15.31
N LEU A 8 -12.06 0.50 15.07
CA LEU A 8 -11.03 0.07 16.02
C LEU A 8 -10.03 1.20 16.29
N PHE A 9 -9.53 1.84 15.23
CA PHE A 9 -8.63 2.98 15.37
C PHE A 9 -9.25 4.12 16.20
N PHE A 10 -10.54 4.42 15.99
CA PHE A 10 -11.22 5.43 16.77
C PHE A 10 -11.34 5.06 18.25
N GLN A 11 -11.60 3.78 18.56
CA GLN A 11 -11.67 3.30 19.94
C GLN A 11 -10.32 3.39 20.65
N GLU A 12 -9.22 3.10 19.96
CA GLU A 12 -7.88 3.06 20.54
C GLU A 12 -7.23 4.44 20.65
N HIS A 13 -7.41 5.28 19.63
CA HIS A 13 -6.71 6.57 19.51
C HIS A 13 -7.61 7.78 19.76
N ASN A 14 -8.92 7.58 19.91
CA ASN A 14 -9.93 8.66 20.04
C ASN A 14 -9.82 9.72 18.92
N ALA A 15 -9.48 9.25 17.71
CA ALA A 15 -9.27 10.05 16.50
C ALA A 15 -9.68 9.24 15.27
N HIS A 16 -9.98 9.91 14.16
CA HIS A 16 -10.23 9.23 12.89
C HIS A 16 -8.93 9.01 12.13
N ILE A 17 -8.86 7.91 11.37
CA ILE A 17 -7.75 7.68 10.43
C ILE A 17 -7.66 8.85 9.45
N SER A 18 -6.47 9.45 9.39
CA SER A 18 -6.18 10.54 8.47
C SER A 18 -5.79 9.99 7.10
N CYS A 19 -6.77 9.79 6.23
CA CYS A 19 -6.57 9.43 4.83
C CYS A 19 -7.51 10.23 3.92
N GLN A 20 -7.20 10.27 2.62
CA GLN A 20 -8.00 10.95 1.61
C GLN A 20 -8.33 9.99 0.47
N PRO A 21 -9.49 10.14 -0.20
CA PRO A 21 -9.73 9.44 -1.45
C PRO A 21 -8.73 9.91 -2.52
N ILE A 22 -8.33 9.00 -3.41
CA ILE A 22 -7.50 9.36 -4.56
C ILE A 22 -8.35 10.18 -5.55
N SER A 23 -7.81 11.30 -6.01
CA SER A 23 -8.45 12.17 -7.01
C SER A 23 -8.42 11.54 -8.41
N ASN A 24 -9.25 12.04 -9.32
CA ASN A 24 -9.28 11.58 -10.71
C ASN A 24 -7.92 11.73 -11.42
N SER A 25 -7.17 12.80 -11.15
CA SER A 25 -5.85 13.02 -11.74
C SER A 25 -4.81 12.04 -11.21
N GLU A 26 -4.81 11.77 -9.89
CA GLU A 26 -3.91 10.79 -9.27
C GLU A 26 -4.24 9.37 -9.75
N MET A 27 -5.53 9.06 -9.93
CA MET A 27 -5.97 7.79 -10.48
C MET A 27 -5.53 7.61 -11.95
N LEU A 28 -5.66 8.66 -12.78
CA LEU A 28 -5.15 8.64 -14.15
C LEU A 28 -3.64 8.44 -14.18
N PHE A 29 -2.90 9.07 -13.26
CA PHE A 29 -1.45 8.89 -13.13
C PHE A 29 -1.09 7.44 -12.77
N LEU A 30 -1.72 6.87 -11.74
CA LEU A 30 -1.51 5.47 -11.33
C LEU A 30 -1.86 4.50 -12.47
N ASN A 31 -2.98 4.70 -13.16
CA ASN A 31 -3.37 3.86 -14.30
C ASN A 31 -2.33 3.91 -15.42
N GLY A 32 -1.86 5.12 -15.77
CA GLY A 32 -0.82 5.30 -16.77
C GLY A 32 0.48 4.60 -16.38
N PHE A 33 0.89 4.72 -15.12
CA PHE A 33 2.05 4.01 -14.58
C PHE A 33 1.91 2.48 -14.69
N LEU A 34 0.79 1.93 -14.21
CA LEU A 34 0.53 0.49 -14.22
C LEU A 34 0.47 -0.08 -15.65
N GLU A 35 -0.15 0.65 -16.57
CA GLU A 35 -0.24 0.25 -17.98
C GLU A 35 1.13 0.30 -18.65
N GLN A 36 1.88 1.40 -18.51
CA GLN A 36 3.16 1.59 -19.18
C GLN A 36 4.23 0.65 -18.63
N ARG A 37 4.29 0.47 -17.31
CA ARG A 37 5.38 -0.27 -16.66
C ARG A 37 5.10 -1.77 -16.53
N TYR A 38 3.84 -2.15 -16.34
CA TYR A 38 3.47 -3.54 -16.07
C TYR A 38 2.47 -4.13 -17.07
N GLY A 39 1.94 -3.33 -18.00
CA GLY A 39 0.89 -3.75 -18.93
C GLY A 39 -0.42 -4.07 -18.22
N ILE A 40 -0.67 -3.46 -17.06
CA ILE A 40 -1.88 -3.65 -16.25
C ILE A 40 -2.87 -2.54 -16.57
N ASN A 41 -4.02 -2.90 -17.12
CA ASN A 41 -5.11 -1.96 -17.38
C ASN A 41 -6.19 -2.04 -16.29
N ASN A 42 -7.09 -1.06 -16.29
CA ASN A 42 -8.23 -0.99 -15.36
C ASN A 42 -9.34 -2.03 -15.61
N SER A 43 -9.18 -2.92 -16.59
CA SER A 43 -10.14 -4.00 -16.89
C SER A 43 -9.88 -5.29 -16.13
N ILE A 44 -8.82 -5.34 -15.29
CA ILE A 44 -8.56 -6.49 -14.43
C ILE A 44 -9.69 -6.63 -13.41
N ASN A 45 -10.57 -7.59 -13.64
CA ASN A 45 -11.63 -7.97 -12.71
C ASN A 45 -11.14 -9.07 -11.76
N GLY A 46 -10.79 -8.67 -10.54
CA GLY A 46 -10.35 -9.55 -9.46
C GLY A 46 -8.95 -10.14 -9.69
N ASN A 47 -8.16 -10.24 -8.62
CA ASN A 47 -6.77 -10.70 -8.62
C ASN A 47 -5.71 -9.67 -9.06
N PHE A 48 -5.90 -8.37 -8.81
CA PHE A 48 -4.89 -7.34 -9.08
C PHE A 48 -3.51 -7.74 -8.52
N PHE A 49 -3.42 -8.10 -7.24
CA PHE A 49 -2.16 -8.52 -6.64
C PHE A 49 -1.55 -9.74 -7.31
N LYS A 50 -2.34 -10.76 -7.64
CA LYS A 50 -1.82 -11.95 -8.35
C LYS A 50 -1.19 -11.60 -9.70
N VAL A 51 -1.73 -10.60 -10.40
CA VAL A 51 -1.18 -10.13 -11.67
C VAL A 51 0.07 -9.29 -11.41
N LEU A 52 -0.01 -8.32 -10.49
CA LEU A 52 1.10 -7.44 -10.15
C LEU A 52 2.32 -8.21 -9.63
N LEU A 53 2.12 -9.18 -8.74
CA LEU A 53 3.18 -10.05 -8.21
C LEU A 53 3.94 -10.83 -9.29
N LYS A 54 3.31 -11.13 -10.44
CA LYS A 54 3.98 -11.78 -11.58
C LYS A 54 4.80 -10.80 -12.42
N LYS A 55 4.58 -9.51 -12.26
CA LYS A 55 5.23 -8.42 -13.02
C LYS A 55 6.37 -7.79 -12.22
N LEU A 56 6.26 -7.77 -10.89
CA LEU A 56 7.34 -7.35 -10.00
C LEU A 56 8.48 -8.36 -10.05
N SER A 57 9.66 -7.86 -10.37
CA SER A 57 10.83 -8.71 -10.66
C SER A 57 11.62 -9.04 -9.41
N TYR A 58 11.50 -8.21 -8.37
CA TYR A 58 12.20 -8.39 -7.12
C TYR A 58 11.24 -8.85 -6.04
N LYS A 59 11.74 -9.72 -5.17
CA LYS A 59 11.08 -10.08 -3.92
C LYS A 59 12.15 -10.21 -2.84
N LYS A 60 11.82 -9.76 -1.64
CA LYS A 60 12.69 -9.88 -0.46
C LYS A 60 11.84 -10.29 0.73
N GLU A 61 12.32 -11.29 1.46
CA GLU A 61 11.73 -11.76 2.71
C GLU A 61 12.33 -10.94 3.85
N TYR A 62 11.50 -10.59 4.82
CA TYR A 62 11.85 -9.85 6.03
C TYR A 62 11.42 -10.64 7.26
N ASP A 63 12.06 -10.38 8.39
CA ASP A 63 11.73 -11.07 9.65
C ASP A 63 10.34 -10.66 10.18
N GLY A 64 9.86 -9.46 9.83
CA GLY A 64 8.55 -8.93 10.18
C GLY A 64 8.19 -7.72 9.33
N VAL A 65 6.89 -7.49 9.16
CA VAL A 65 6.32 -6.32 8.46
C VAL A 65 5.05 -5.80 9.14
N ASP A 66 4.75 -6.24 10.37
CA ASP A 66 3.43 -6.01 10.99
C ASP A 66 3.45 -4.81 11.94
N THR A 67 4.62 -4.42 12.43
CA THR A 67 4.78 -3.25 13.31
C THR A 67 5.31 -2.02 12.56
N SER A 68 5.06 -0.85 13.13
CA SER A 68 5.56 0.43 12.61
C SER A 68 7.08 0.46 12.42
N LEU A 69 7.84 -0.12 13.37
CA LEU A 69 9.31 -0.20 13.29
C LEU A 69 9.79 -1.15 12.19
N GLU A 70 9.11 -2.28 12.01
CA GLU A 70 9.45 -3.26 10.99
C GLU A 70 9.25 -2.71 9.58
N ILE A 71 8.09 -2.10 9.32
CA ILE A 71 7.81 -1.53 7.99
C ILE A 71 8.70 -0.31 7.70
N GLU A 72 9.06 0.48 8.71
CA GLU A 72 10.00 1.60 8.55
C GLU A 72 11.38 1.09 8.12
N ALA A 73 11.86 0.00 8.72
CA ALA A 73 13.13 -0.63 8.33
C ALA A 73 13.09 -1.17 6.89
N VAL A 74 11.96 -1.76 6.46
CA VAL A 74 11.73 -2.15 5.05
C VAL A 74 11.84 -0.94 4.13
N PHE A 75 11.17 0.17 4.47
CA PHE A 75 11.14 1.35 3.62
C PHE A 75 12.51 2.01 3.54
N GLN A 76 13.27 2.00 4.64
CA GLN A 76 14.64 2.48 4.66
C GLN A 76 15.56 1.61 3.78
N ASP A 77 15.49 0.29 3.90
CA ASP A 77 16.29 -0.66 3.10
C ASP A 77 15.99 -0.53 1.59
N LEU A 78 14.73 -0.33 1.23
CA LEU A 78 14.30 -0.11 -0.16
C LEU A 78 14.48 1.35 -0.63
N ALA A 79 14.96 2.25 0.23
CA ALA A 79 15.14 3.68 -0.01
C ALA A 79 13.85 4.43 -0.43
N LEU A 80 12.71 4.08 0.18
CA LEU A 80 11.35 4.57 -0.13
C LEU A 80 10.92 5.83 0.63
N GLN A 81 11.78 6.41 1.47
CA GLN A 81 11.43 7.48 2.40
C GLN A 81 11.42 8.90 1.78
N ASN A 82 11.62 9.02 0.47
CA ASN A 82 11.67 10.33 -0.21
C ASN A 82 10.29 10.88 -0.57
N ASP A 83 9.24 10.04 -0.55
CA ASP A 83 7.86 10.47 -0.79
C ASP A 83 7.24 11.06 0.49
N SER A 84 6.48 12.13 0.35
CA SER A 84 5.64 12.65 1.45
C SER A 84 4.25 12.01 1.46
N GLU A 85 3.75 11.59 0.30
CA GLU A 85 2.43 10.99 0.15
C GLU A 85 2.54 9.65 -0.58
N VAL A 86 1.70 8.70 -0.20
CA VAL A 86 1.63 7.38 -0.83
C VAL A 86 0.20 6.96 -1.07
N PHE A 87 -0.01 6.10 -2.07
CA PHE A 87 -1.32 5.51 -2.35
C PHE A 87 -1.32 4.08 -1.85
N VAL A 88 -2.19 3.82 -0.88
CA VAL A 88 -2.45 2.49 -0.36
C VAL A 88 -3.56 1.87 -1.18
N ILE A 89 -3.25 0.72 -1.78
CA ILE A 89 -4.13 -0.01 -2.69
C ILE A 89 -4.64 -1.24 -1.94
N TRP A 90 -5.94 -1.26 -1.64
CA TRP A 90 -6.63 -2.39 -1.02
C TRP A 90 -7.16 -3.33 -2.10
N ASN A 91 -7.81 -2.74 -3.11
CA ASN A 91 -8.35 -3.48 -4.24
C ASN A 91 -8.42 -2.56 -5.47
N TYR A 92 -7.55 -2.77 -6.45
CA TYR A 92 -7.57 -1.98 -7.67
C TYR A 92 -8.63 -2.49 -8.67
N PRO A 93 -9.38 -1.59 -9.34
CA PRO A 93 -9.31 -0.13 -9.29
C PRO A 93 -10.26 0.54 -8.27
N GLY A 94 -10.91 -0.22 -7.39
CA GLY A 94 -12.09 0.24 -6.63
C GLY A 94 -11.85 0.83 -5.25
N ASP A 95 -10.87 0.34 -4.49
CA ASP A 95 -10.62 0.73 -3.10
C ASP A 95 -9.15 1.07 -2.89
N MET A 96 -8.88 2.37 -2.76
CA MET A 96 -7.56 2.95 -2.58
C MET A 96 -7.68 4.23 -1.75
N ASP A 97 -6.71 4.47 -0.89
CA ASP A 97 -6.64 5.62 -0.02
C ASP A 97 -5.27 6.29 -0.14
N LYS A 98 -5.24 7.62 -0.11
CA LYS A 98 -4.02 8.42 -0.03
C LYS A 98 -3.68 8.71 1.42
N PHE A 99 -2.40 8.55 1.75
CA PHE A 99 -1.84 8.81 3.07
C PHE A 99 -0.63 9.73 2.99
N ASP A 100 -0.44 10.55 4.03
CA ASP A 100 0.89 11.06 4.35
C ASP A 100 1.77 9.86 4.80
N LEU A 101 3.00 9.78 4.27
CA LEU A 101 3.89 8.65 4.52
C LEU A 101 4.25 8.54 6.01
N SER A 102 4.50 9.67 6.68
CA SER A 102 4.85 9.67 8.10
C SER A 102 3.69 9.20 8.97
N TYR A 103 2.45 9.56 8.58
CA TYR A 103 1.25 9.06 9.24
C TYR A 103 1.07 7.56 9.02
N LEU A 104 1.24 7.07 7.79
CA LEU A 104 1.13 5.64 7.47
C LEU A 104 2.14 4.81 8.28
N LEU A 105 3.39 5.25 8.35
CA LEU A 105 4.44 4.56 9.10
C LEU A 105 4.13 4.53 10.60
N LYS A 106 3.62 5.64 11.16
CA LYS A 106 3.33 5.76 12.58
C LYS A 106 2.21 4.82 13.05
N TYR A 107 1.22 4.58 12.20
CA TYR A 107 0.00 3.83 12.51
C TYR A 107 -0.13 2.57 11.66
N TRP A 108 1.01 2.00 11.25
CA TRP A 108 1.02 0.91 10.29
C TRP A 108 0.25 -0.31 10.79
N GLU A 109 0.49 -0.71 12.04
CA GLU A 109 -0.17 -1.85 12.70
C GLU A 109 -1.68 -1.66 12.89
N ASP A 110 -2.17 -0.41 12.86
CA ASP A 110 -3.60 -0.10 12.90
C ASP A 110 -4.24 0.03 11.51
N ILE A 111 -3.43 0.08 10.45
CA ILE A 111 -3.86 0.24 9.05
C ILE A 111 -3.79 -1.11 8.33
N TRP A 112 -2.68 -1.83 8.51
CA TRP A 112 -2.42 -3.14 7.93
C TRP A 112 -2.67 -4.24 8.96
N PHE A 113 -3.61 -5.14 8.66
CA PHE A 113 -3.95 -6.27 9.51
C PHE A 113 -3.60 -7.56 8.78
N SER A 114 -2.36 -8.04 8.92
CA SER A 114 -1.88 -9.26 8.22
C SER A 114 -2.74 -10.49 8.46
N VAL A 115 -3.45 -10.56 9.60
CA VAL A 115 -4.36 -11.66 9.95
C VAL A 115 -5.63 -11.66 9.08
N SER A 116 -6.11 -10.50 8.63
CA SER A 116 -7.31 -10.40 7.78
C SER A 116 -6.99 -10.14 6.31
N ASP A 117 -5.85 -9.55 6.01
CA ASP A 117 -5.49 -9.08 4.69
C ASP A 117 -4.42 -9.98 4.04
N GLU A 118 -4.64 -10.47 2.82
CA GLU A 118 -3.63 -11.30 2.15
C GLU A 118 -2.41 -10.49 1.65
N ALA A 119 -2.66 -9.27 1.15
CA ALA A 119 -1.65 -8.36 0.63
C ALA A 119 -2.16 -6.91 0.58
N ILE A 120 -1.24 -5.96 0.61
CA ILE A 120 -1.49 -4.53 0.44
C ILE A 120 -0.48 -3.94 -0.56
N GLY A 121 -0.97 -3.11 -1.48
CA GLY A 121 -0.14 -2.41 -2.44
C GLY A 121 0.18 -1.01 -1.95
N ILE A 122 1.40 -0.54 -2.12
CA ILE A 122 1.77 0.84 -1.80
C ILE A 122 2.49 1.42 -3.00
N PHE A 123 1.91 2.46 -3.58
CA PHE A 123 2.52 3.22 -4.66
C PHE A 123 3.10 4.54 -4.12
N PHE A 124 4.34 4.82 -4.52
CA PHE A 124 5.17 5.96 -4.17
C PHE A 124 5.27 6.87 -5.42
N PRO A 125 4.43 7.90 -5.54
CA PRO A 125 4.28 8.69 -6.76
C PRO A 125 5.54 9.46 -7.18
N VAL A 126 6.29 10.04 -6.23
CA VAL A 126 7.51 10.81 -6.50
C VAL A 126 8.62 9.89 -6.99
N MET A 127 8.73 8.70 -6.40
CA MET A 127 9.71 7.69 -6.78
C MET A 127 9.31 6.81 -7.97
N ASP A 128 8.08 6.93 -8.46
CA ASP A 128 7.54 6.11 -9.55
C ASP A 128 7.69 4.59 -9.27
N ARG A 129 7.35 4.18 -8.04
CA ARG A 129 7.56 2.80 -7.57
C ARG A 129 6.32 2.26 -6.88
N ILE A 130 6.04 0.99 -7.10
CA ILE A 130 5.02 0.24 -6.37
C ILE A 130 5.67 -0.92 -5.63
N ILE A 131 5.23 -1.18 -4.41
CA ILE A 131 5.55 -2.39 -3.67
C ILE A 131 4.27 -3.13 -3.31
N VAL A 132 4.40 -4.44 -3.06
CA VAL A 132 3.34 -5.25 -2.45
C VAL A 132 3.90 -5.87 -1.17
N VAL A 133 3.25 -5.58 -0.06
CA VAL A 133 3.51 -6.20 1.24
C VAL A 133 2.54 -7.38 1.39
N THR A 134 3.05 -8.56 1.75
CA THR A 134 2.21 -9.75 2.00
C THR A 134 2.17 -10.11 3.48
N HIS A 135 1.11 -10.79 3.91
CA HIS A 135 0.94 -11.29 5.29
C HIS A 135 1.98 -12.31 5.75
N TYR A 136 2.84 -12.78 4.84
CA TYR A 136 3.92 -13.73 5.12
C TYR A 136 5.31 -13.06 5.00
N ASN A 137 5.37 -11.76 5.31
CA ASN A 137 6.59 -10.95 5.40
C ASN A 137 7.45 -10.89 4.12
N VAL A 138 6.82 -11.02 2.94
CA VAL A 138 7.52 -10.87 1.65
C VAL A 138 7.10 -9.58 0.98
N ILE A 139 8.09 -8.78 0.58
CA ILE A 139 7.89 -7.57 -0.19
C ILE A 139 8.27 -7.82 -1.64
N TYR A 140 7.36 -7.49 -2.55
CA TYR A 140 7.60 -7.52 -4.00
C TYR A 140 7.75 -6.08 -4.52
N TYR A 141 8.70 -5.83 -5.43
CA TYR A 141 9.00 -4.51 -5.98
C TYR A 141 9.69 -4.55 -7.36
#